data_AF-A0A2X2BFF9-F1
#
_entry.id   AF-A0A2X2BFF9-F1
#
_cell.length_a   1.000
_cell.length_b   1.000
_cell.length_c   1.000
_cell.angle_alpha   90.00
_cell.angle_beta   90.00
_cell.angle_gamma   90.00
#
_symmetry.space_group_name_H-M   'P 1'
#
loop_
_entity.id
_entity.type
_entity.pdbx_description
1 polymer ?
#
loop_
_entity_poly.entity_id
_entity_poly.type
_entity_poly.pdbx_seq_one_letter_code
_entity_poly.pdbx_strand_id
1 'polypeptide(L)'
;MFGQFRKFYHIPTIANWNTDYTTLQFWMTLLIGGGVLAMVSGARRLGALSFIIGAIITFAARSGYVSFLSFNGPELSAEQSLFWGFQLAVLALGIVVVGFSALKAQTSKVTLATCAAAVVIAELSGRIAFYNLWHITM
;
A
#
# COMPACT_ATOMS: atom_id res chain seq x y z
N MET A 1 3.95 -10.88 -20.18
CA MET A 1 5.23 -11.24 -19.54
C MET A 1 5.17 -10.93 -18.03
N PHE A 2 4.24 -11.56 -17.29
CA PHE A 2 4.03 -11.31 -15.84
C PHE A 2 4.37 -12.53 -14.96
N GLY A 3 4.96 -13.59 -15.56
CA GLY A 3 5.18 -14.87 -14.89
C GLY A 3 6.45 -14.97 -14.03
N GLN A 4 7.39 -14.03 -14.12
CA GLN A 4 8.70 -14.16 -13.46
C GLN A 4 8.77 -13.60 -12.03
N PHE A 5 7.88 -12.68 -11.62
CA PHE A 5 7.80 -12.26 -10.21
C PHE A 5 7.23 -13.35 -9.28
N ARG A 6 6.63 -14.40 -9.86
CA ARG A 6 5.96 -15.48 -9.11
C ARG A 6 6.92 -16.36 -8.30
N LYS A 7 8.24 -16.26 -8.49
CA LYS A 7 9.22 -17.21 -7.94
C LYS A 7 9.99 -16.73 -6.70
N PHE A 8 9.92 -15.46 -6.31
CA PHE A 8 10.81 -14.92 -5.28
C PHE A 8 10.35 -15.11 -3.82
N TYR A 9 9.09 -15.47 -3.56
CA TYR A 9 8.56 -15.69 -2.20
C TYR A 9 7.78 -17.01 -2.07
N HIS A 10 8.36 -18.11 -2.58
CA HIS A 10 7.89 -19.47 -2.33
C HIS A 10 8.52 -19.99 -1.01
N ILE A 11 8.10 -19.45 0.13
CA ILE A 11 8.21 -20.22 1.38
C ILE A 11 6.87 -20.96 1.51
N PRO A 12 6.77 -22.23 1.08
CA PRO A 12 5.51 -22.98 1.02
C PRO A 12 4.82 -23.18 2.38
N THR A 13 5.50 -22.86 3.48
CA THR A 13 4.97 -22.98 4.84
C THR A 13 4.09 -21.79 5.27
N ILE A 14 4.03 -20.68 4.52
CA ILE A 14 3.22 -19.51 4.89
C ILE A 14 2.12 -19.27 3.84
N ALA A 15 0.90 -19.71 4.15
CA ALA A 15 -0.26 -19.69 3.24
C ALA A 15 -0.57 -18.29 2.66
N ASN A 16 -0.28 -17.22 3.40
CA ASN A 16 -0.57 -15.84 2.98
C ASN A 16 0.35 -15.33 1.86
N TRP A 17 1.56 -15.91 1.73
CA TRP A 17 2.59 -15.36 0.85
C TRP A 17 2.44 -15.84 -0.61
N ASN A 18 1.82 -17.01 -0.83
CA ASN A 18 1.57 -17.58 -2.15
C ASN A 18 0.13 -17.29 -2.63
N THR A 19 -0.19 -16.01 -2.78
CA THR A 19 -1.51 -15.55 -3.25
C THR A 19 -1.36 -14.45 -4.30
N ASP A 20 -2.39 -14.27 -5.13
CA ASP A 20 -2.44 -13.16 -6.08
C ASP A 20 -2.43 -11.79 -5.37
N TYR A 21 -2.84 -11.74 -4.10
CA TYR A 21 -2.76 -10.56 -3.25
C TYR A 21 -1.32 -10.09 -3.05
N THR A 22 -0.34 -10.99 -2.95
CA THR A 22 1.08 -10.64 -2.85
C THR A 22 1.54 -9.83 -4.06
N THR A 23 1.24 -10.36 -5.26
CA THR A 23 1.61 -9.68 -6.51
C THR A 23 0.92 -8.33 -6.63
N LEU A 24 -0.39 -8.29 -6.34
CA LEU A 24 -1.16 -7.05 -6.34
C LEU A 24 -0.53 -6.01 -5.41
N GLN A 25 -0.17 -6.43 -4.20
CA GLN A 25 0.42 -5.56 -3.19
C GLN A 25 1.77 -4.98 -3.62
N PHE A 26 2.65 -5.76 -4.25
CA PHE A 26 3.90 -5.23 -4.82
C PHE A 26 3.64 -4.11 -5.84
N TRP A 27 2.72 -4.33 -6.78
CA TRP A 27 2.36 -3.31 -7.76
C TRP A 27 1.75 -2.08 -7.12
N MET A 28 0.89 -2.26 -6.11
CA MET A 28 0.26 -1.13 -5.43
C MET A 28 1.28 -0.29 -4.66
N THR A 29 2.25 -0.90 -3.98
CA THR A 29 3.34 -0.15 -3.32
C THR A 29 4.18 0.63 -4.32
N LEU A 30 4.45 0.04 -5.49
CA LEU A 30 5.16 0.75 -6.55
C LEU A 30 4.37 1.97 -7.03
N LEU A 31 3.08 1.81 -7.29
CA LEU A 31 2.21 2.90 -7.77
C LEU A 31 2.00 4.00 -6.72
N ILE A 32 1.77 3.60 -5.47
CA ILE A 32 1.56 4.49 -4.33
C ILE A 32 2.87 5.20 -3.97
N GLY A 33 3.89 4.45 -3.54
CA GLY A 33 5.18 5.02 -3.09
C GLY A 33 5.91 5.74 -4.23
N GLY A 34 6.01 5.10 -5.39
CA GLY A 34 6.60 5.71 -6.59
C GLY A 34 5.81 6.93 -7.07
N GLY A 35 4.48 6.89 -6.97
CA GLY A 35 3.61 8.02 -7.30
C GLY A 35 3.90 9.25 -6.43
N VAL A 36 3.96 9.09 -5.10
CA VAL A 36 4.22 10.24 -4.22
C VAL A 36 5.65 10.76 -4.38
N LEU A 37 6.64 9.88 -4.54
CA LEU A 37 8.03 10.27 -4.82
C LEU A 37 8.16 11.02 -6.14
N ALA A 38 7.45 10.59 -7.19
CA ALA A 38 7.41 11.28 -8.47
C ALA A 38 6.83 12.72 -8.35
N MET A 39 5.87 12.95 -7.46
CA MET A 39 5.39 14.31 -7.22
C MET A 39 6.41 15.19 -6.51
N VAL A 40 7.15 14.63 -5.54
CA VAL A 40 8.21 15.34 -4.81
C VAL A 40 9.35 15.72 -5.76
N SER A 41 9.69 14.84 -6.71
CA SER A 41 10.72 15.10 -7.73
C SER A 41 10.28 16.06 -8.84
N GLY A 42 8.97 16.38 -8.92
CA GLY A 42 8.44 17.40 -9.82
C GLY A 42 7.48 16.87 -10.91
N ALA A 43 7.40 15.56 -11.10
CA ALA A 43 6.43 14.92 -12.03
C ALA A 43 5.02 14.85 -11.41
N ARG A 44 4.47 16.01 -11.03
CA ARG A 44 3.26 16.14 -10.20
C ARG A 44 2.03 15.40 -10.75
N ARG A 45 1.68 15.60 -12.03
CA ARG A 45 0.45 15.01 -12.61
C ARG A 45 0.52 13.50 -12.76
N LEU A 46 1.64 12.98 -13.28
CA LEU A 46 1.85 11.54 -13.43
C LEU A 46 1.98 10.84 -12.07
N GLY A 47 2.70 11.47 -11.13
CA GLY A 47 2.81 10.97 -9.76
C GLY A 47 1.46 10.93 -9.05
N ALA A 48 0.64 11.98 -9.18
CA ALA A 48 -0.70 12.02 -8.62
C ALA A 48 -1.62 10.94 -9.21
N LEU A 49 -1.61 10.76 -10.54
CA LEU A 49 -2.38 9.70 -11.19
C LEU A 49 -1.96 8.31 -10.72
N SER A 50 -0.65 8.04 -10.70
CA SER A 50 -0.09 6.77 -10.21
C SER A 50 -0.53 6.49 -8.77
N PHE A 51 -0.38 7.48 -7.88
CA PHE A 51 -0.77 7.36 -6.48
C PHE A 51 -2.27 7.11 -6.32
N ILE A 52 -3.12 7.90 -6.98
CA ILE A 52 -4.58 7.79 -6.87
C ILE A 52 -5.06 6.42 -7.36
N ILE A 53 -4.55 5.94 -8.50
CA ILE A 53 -4.90 4.62 -9.05
C ILE A 53 -4.49 3.53 -8.07
N GLY A 54 -3.24 3.56 -7.57
CA GLY A 54 -2.74 2.57 -6.62
C GLY A 54 -3.55 2.57 -5.31
N ALA A 55 -3.91 3.74 -4.81
CA ALA A 55 -4.72 3.87 -3.60
C ALA A 55 -6.13 3.32 -3.80
N ILE A 56 -6.82 3.67 -4.90
CA ILE A 56 -8.17 3.18 -5.21
C ILE A 56 -8.19 1.65 -5.31
N ILE A 57 -7.24 1.06 -6.04
CA ILE A 57 -7.14 -0.40 -6.17
C ILE A 57 -6.86 -1.03 -4.80
N THR A 58 -6.03 -0.42 -3.97
CA THR A 58 -5.76 -0.90 -2.60
C THR A 58 -7.01 -0.88 -1.73
N PHE A 59 -7.86 0.15 -1.84
CA PHE A 59 -9.15 0.20 -1.17
C PHE A 59 -10.10 -0.90 -1.68
N ALA A 60 -10.23 -1.03 -3.00
CA ALA A 60 -11.12 -2.01 -3.62
C ALA A 60 -10.72 -3.45 -3.30
N ALA A 61 -9.41 -3.75 -3.27
CA ALA A 61 -8.89 -5.08 -2.98
C ALA A 61 -8.96 -5.45 -1.49
N ARG A 62 -9.11 -4.47 -0.60
CA ARG A 62 -9.05 -4.69 0.86
C ARG A 62 -10.15 -5.63 1.36
N SER A 63 -11.38 -5.43 0.90
CA SER A 63 -12.53 -6.25 1.34
C SER A 63 -12.36 -7.73 0.95
N GLY A 64 -11.82 -7.98 -0.25
CA GLY A 64 -11.47 -9.32 -0.70
C GLY A 64 -10.37 -9.96 0.14
N TYR A 65 -9.32 -9.20 0.47
CA TYR A 65 -8.23 -9.70 1.30
C TYR A 65 -8.66 -10.01 2.75
N VAL A 66 -9.47 -9.15 3.37
CA VAL A 66 -10.00 -9.41 4.72
C VAL A 66 -10.88 -10.65 4.71
N SER A 67 -11.74 -10.81 3.70
CA SER A 67 -12.55 -12.03 3.55
C SER A 67 -11.67 -13.28 3.46
N PHE A 68 -10.62 -13.24 2.63
CA PHE A 68 -9.66 -14.34 2.51
C PHE A 68 -9.00 -14.69 3.85
N LEU A 69 -8.56 -13.70 4.62
CA LEU A 69 -7.94 -13.94 5.93
C LEU A 69 -8.92 -14.50 6.96
N SER A 70 -10.16 -14.02 6.99
CA SER A 70 -11.18 -14.55 7.90
C SER A 70 -11.44 -16.05 7.69
N PHE A 71 -11.30 -16.55 6.46
CA PHE A 71 -11.43 -17.98 6.16
C PHE A 71 -10.18 -18.82 6.49
N ASN A 72 -8.98 -18.24 6.37
CA ASN A 72 -7.72 -18.97 6.49
C ASN A 72 -7.00 -18.79 7.84
N GLY A 73 -7.40 -17.80 8.64
CA GLY A 73 -6.75 -17.46 9.92
C GLY A 73 -7.49 -16.34 10.67
N PRO A 74 -8.68 -16.62 11.25
CA PRO A 74 -9.54 -15.61 11.86
C PRO A 74 -8.90 -14.90 13.06
N GLU A 75 -8.07 -15.59 13.84
CA GLU A 75 -7.36 -14.99 14.99
C GLU A 75 -6.33 -13.95 14.54
N LEU A 76 -5.60 -14.20 13.45
CA LEU A 76 -4.66 -13.22 12.91
C LEU A 76 -5.38 -11.97 12.42
N SER A 77 -6.52 -12.12 11.73
CA SER A 77 -7.26 -10.98 11.16
C SER A 77 -7.64 -9.91 12.19
N ALA A 78 -7.94 -10.30 13.43
CA ALA A 78 -8.32 -9.37 14.48
C ALA A 78 -7.14 -8.50 14.95
N GLU A 79 -5.96 -9.09 15.12
CA GLU A 79 -4.76 -8.42 15.61
C GLU A 79 -4.17 -7.41 14.62
N GLN A 80 -4.38 -7.62 13.31
CA GLN A 80 -3.81 -6.75 12.26
C GLN A 80 -4.69 -5.57 11.87
N SER A 81 -5.92 -5.53 12.37
CA SER A 81 -6.95 -4.56 11.98
C SER A 81 -6.48 -3.11 12.14
N LEU A 82 -5.71 -2.81 13.18
CA LEU A 82 -5.14 -1.48 13.44
C LEU A 82 -4.13 -1.04 12.37
N PHE A 83 -3.23 -1.94 11.94
CA PHE A 83 -2.24 -1.62 10.91
C PHE A 83 -2.89 -1.33 9.57
N TRP A 84 -3.92 -2.09 9.20
CA TRP A 84 -4.68 -1.83 7.97
C TRP A 84 -5.51 -0.55 8.08
N GLY A 85 -6.17 -0.33 9.22
CA GLY A 85 -6.93 0.89 9.47
C GLY A 85 -6.05 2.14 9.34
N PHE A 86 -4.84 2.09 9.92
CA PHE A 86 -3.84 3.15 9.79
C PHE A 86 -3.43 3.36 8.33
N GLN A 87 -3.09 2.29 7.59
CA GLN A 87 -2.71 2.40 6.18
C GLN A 87 -3.82 3.05 5.35
N LEU A 88 -5.06 2.59 5.49
CA LEU A 88 -6.19 3.11 4.73
C LEU A 88 -6.52 4.56 5.10
N ALA A 89 -6.44 4.92 6.38
CA ALA A 89 -6.66 6.30 6.82
C ALA A 89 -5.63 7.25 6.20
N VAL A 90 -4.35 6.87 6.21
CA VAL A 90 -3.28 7.67 5.60
C VAL A 90 -3.44 7.75 4.08
N LEU A 91 -3.82 6.66 3.41
CA LEU A 91 -4.08 6.68 1.97
C LEU A 91 -5.27 7.57 1.61
N ALA A 92 -6.35 7.55 2.40
CA ALA A 92 -7.49 8.45 2.22
C ALA A 92 -7.08 9.92 2.33
N LEU A 93 -6.34 10.27 3.40
CA LEU A 93 -5.79 11.62 3.57
C LEU A 93 -4.83 11.99 2.42
N GLY A 94 -4.00 11.04 1.99
CA GLY A 94 -3.12 11.18 0.85
C GLY A 94 -3.89 11.52 -0.42
N ILE A 95 -4.99 10.82 -0.73
CA ILE A 95 -5.82 11.10 -1.92
C ILE A 95 -6.31 12.55 -1.89
N VAL A 96 -6.76 13.03 -0.73
CA VAL A 96 -7.23 14.41 -0.56
C VAL A 96 -6.10 15.40 -0.81
N VAL A 97 -4.96 15.24 -0.12
CA VAL A 97 -3.80 16.14 -0.25
C VAL A 97 -3.25 16.14 -1.67
N VAL A 98 -3.08 14.96 -2.27
CA VAL A 98 -2.56 14.77 -3.63
C VAL A 98 -3.53 15.34 -4.66
N GLY A 99 -4.82 15.05 -4.53
CA GLY A 99 -5.87 15.58 -5.40
C GLY A 99 -5.90 17.11 -5.39
N PHE A 100 -5.90 17.72 -4.21
CA PHE A 100 -5.82 19.18 -4.11
C PHE A 100 -4.50 19.74 -4.65
N SER A 101 -3.38 19.07 -4.40
CA SER A 101 -2.07 19.51 -4.89
C SER A 101 -1.94 19.47 -6.42
N ALA A 102 -2.65 18.55 -7.08
CA ALA A 102 -2.65 18.38 -8.52
C ALA A 102 -3.47 19.47 -9.23
N LEU A 103 -4.48 20.04 -8.54
CA LEU A 103 -5.29 21.14 -9.04
C LEU A 103 -4.63 22.52 -8.84
N LYS A 104 -3.69 22.65 -7.90
CA LYS A 104 -2.97 23.89 -7.64
C LYS A 104 -1.75 24.06 -8.56
N ALA A 105 -1.53 25.28 -9.05
CA ALA A 105 -0.32 25.63 -9.81
C ALA A 105 0.96 25.51 -8.97
N GLN A 106 0.86 25.85 -7.67
CA GLN A 106 1.97 25.86 -6.72
C GLN A 106 1.53 25.10 -5.46
N THR A 107 2.29 24.07 -5.10
CA THR A 107 2.13 23.32 -3.85
C THR A 107 3.47 23.33 -3.12
N SER A 108 3.43 23.56 -1.80
CA SER A 108 4.63 23.55 -0.95
C SER A 108 5.34 22.20 -1.05
N LYS A 109 6.66 22.24 -1.32
CA LYS A 109 7.50 21.03 -1.34
C LYS A 109 7.49 20.32 0.01
N VAL A 110 7.41 21.07 1.12
CA VAL A 110 7.34 20.51 2.48
C VAL A 110 6.07 19.68 2.64
N THR A 111 4.92 20.19 2.21
CA THR A 111 3.64 19.45 2.29
C THR A 111 3.68 18.13 1.51
N LEU A 112 4.24 18.15 0.29
CA LEU A 112 4.39 16.93 -0.51
C LEU A 112 5.38 15.94 0.12
N ALA A 113 6.49 16.44 0.68
CA ALA A 113 7.48 15.59 1.36
C ALA A 113 6.90 14.95 2.63
N THR A 114 6.16 15.70 3.45
CA THR A 114 5.46 15.16 4.63
C THR A 114 4.42 14.11 4.22
N CYS A 115 3.67 14.37 3.15
CA CYS A 115 2.72 13.40 2.60
C CYS A 115 3.44 12.12 2.14
N ALA A 116 4.58 12.25 1.44
CA ALA A 116 5.41 11.12 1.03
C ALA A 116 5.88 10.28 2.22
N ALA A 117 6.43 10.93 3.26
CA ALA A 117 6.89 10.24 4.45
C ALA A 117 5.74 9.49 5.14
N ALA A 118 4.58 10.13 5.31
CA ALA A 118 3.40 9.50 5.90
C ALA A 118 2.93 8.27 5.09
N VAL A 119 2.88 8.40 3.75
CA VAL A 119 2.49 7.31 2.85
C VAL A 119 3.48 6.15 2.91
N VAL A 120 4.79 6.43 2.98
CA VAL A 120 5.81 5.38 3.14
C VAL A 120 5.62 4.63 4.45
N ILE A 121 5.39 5.34 5.57
CA ILE A 121 5.12 4.71 6.88
C ILE A 121 3.85 3.85 6.81
N ALA A 122 2.79 4.35 6.17
CA ALA A 122 1.55 3.61 5.97
C ALA A 122 1.74 2.32 5.14
N GLU A 123 2.51 2.39 4.05
CA GLU A 123 2.84 1.22 3.24
C GLU A 123 3.65 0.20 4.05
N LEU A 124 4.63 0.65 4.84
CA LEU A 124 5.41 -0.23 5.72
C LEU A 124 4.52 -0.91 6.77
N SER A 125 3.63 -0.17 7.43
CA SER A 125 2.63 -0.72 8.34
C SER A 125 1.75 -1.78 7.67
N GLY A 126 1.31 -1.51 6.44
CA GLY A 126 0.53 -2.46 5.63
C GLY A 126 1.30 -3.74 5.30
N ARG A 127 2.61 -3.64 5.04
CA ARG A 127 3.50 -4.78 4.75
C ARG A 127 3.76 -5.61 6.00
N ILE A 128 3.97 -4.96 7.14
CA ILE A 128 4.14 -5.63 8.44
C ILE A 128 2.92 -6.51 8.74
N ALA A 129 1.71 -5.96 8.54
CA ALA A 129 0.48 -6.72 8.67
C ALA A 129 0.35 -7.83 7.62
N PHE A 130 0.50 -7.51 6.33
CA PHE A 130 0.33 -8.52 5.28
C PHE A 130 1.23 -9.76 5.46
N TYR A 131 2.49 -9.54 5.82
CA TYR A 131 3.45 -10.63 5.98
C TYR A 131 3.53 -11.19 7.40
N ASN A 132 2.72 -10.71 8.36
CA ASN A 132 2.79 -11.09 9.77
C ASN A 132 4.21 -10.96 10.34
N LEU A 133 4.94 -9.90 9.98
CA LEU A 133 6.37 -9.79 10.30
C LEU A 133 6.65 -9.74 11.82
N TRP A 134 5.68 -9.37 12.64
CA TRP A 134 5.81 -9.38 14.10
C TRP A 134 5.73 -10.79 14.72
N HIS A 135 5.16 -11.76 14.00
CA HIS A 135 5.02 -13.14 14.46
C HIS A 135 6.19 -14.03 14.02
N ILE A 136 7.10 -13.48 13.21
CA ILE A 136 8.36 -14.14 12.86
C ILE A 136 9.30 -13.99 14.05
N THR A 137 9.16 -14.90 15.02
CA THR A 137 10.18 -15.10 16.05
C THR A 137 11.38 -15.75 15.37
N MET A 138 12.51 -15.04 15.35
CA MET A 138 13.82 -15.57 14.96
C MET A 138 14.22 -16.71 15.90
#